data_AF-A0A921IUF8-F1
#
_entry.id   AF-A0A921IUF8-F1
#
_cell.length_a   1.000
_cell.length_b   1.000
_cell.length_c   1.000
_cell.angle_alpha   90.00
_cell.angle_beta   90.00
_cell.angle_gamma   90.00
#
_symmetry.space_group_name_H-M   'P 1'
#
loop_
_entity.id
_entity.type
_entity.pdbx_description
1 polymer ?
#
loop_
_entity_poly.entity_id
_entity_poly.type
_entity_poly.pdbx_seq_one_letter_code
_entity_poly.pdbx_strand_id
1 'polypeptide(L)' 'MTDEQRLAAYDEFAQGVRAELAQVSERMDDLRAQDKVKTATYRQLFAARITLKDIDRRLTERGL' A
#
# COMPACT_ATOMS: atom_id res chain seq x y z
N MET A 1 2.20 14.22 23.53
CA MET A 1 2.99 13.52 22.50
C MET A 1 4.34 14.18 22.43
N THR A 2 5.42 13.44 22.63
CA THR A 2 6.79 13.93 22.36
C THR A 2 7.08 13.87 20.86
N ASP A 3 8.13 14.56 20.40
CA ASP A 3 8.56 14.49 19.01
C ASP A 3 8.95 13.06 18.60
N GLU A 4 9.53 12.29 19.52
CA GLU A 4 9.86 10.87 19.33
C GLU A 4 8.60 10.02 19.13
N GLN A 5 7.55 10.24 19.92
CA GLN A 5 6.27 9.55 19.76
C GLN A 5 5.60 9.91 18.42
N ARG A 6 5.75 11.16 17.97
CA ARG A 6 5.24 11.59 16.66
C ARG A 6 6.02 10.92 15.52
N LEU A 7 7.34 10.81 15.63
CA LEU A 7 8.17 10.12 14.63
C LEU A 7 7.82 8.63 14.55
N ALA A 8 7.75 7.94 15.69
CA ALA A 8 7.38 6.53 15.74
C ALA A 8 6.00 6.26 15.11
N ALA A 9 5.03 7.16 15.31
CA ALA A 9 3.72 7.06 14.66
C ALA A 9 3.79 7.21 13.13
N TYR A 10 4.70 8.05 12.61
CA TYR A 10 4.93 8.16 11.16
C TYR A 10 5.65 6.94 10.60
N ASP A 11 6.60 6.36 11.33
CA ASP A 11 7.27 5.11 10.94
C ASP A 11 6.30 3.94 10.89
N GLU A 12 5.43 3.82 11.91
CA GLU A 12 4.36 2.81 11.94
C GLU A 12 3.37 3.01 10.78
N PHE A 13 3.00 4.26 10.48
CA PHE A 13 2.18 4.57 9.32
C PHE A 13 2.85 4.13 8.00
N ALA A 14 4.14 4.41 7.83
CA ALA A 14 4.86 4.02 6.62
C ALA A 14 4.93 2.49 6.48
N GLN A 15 5.15 1.77 7.58
CA GLN A 15 5.10 0.31 7.61
C GLN A 15 3.69 -0.21 7.26
N GLY A 16 2.65 0.43 7.78
CA GLY A 16 1.25 0.10 7.47
C GLY A 16 0.92 0.24 5.99
N VAL A 17 1.33 1.35 5.35
CA VAL A 17 1.15 1.55 3.90
C VAL A 17 1.83 0.45 3.09
N ARG A 18 3.05 0.06 3.47
CA ARG A 18 3.81 -1.02 2.79
C ARG A 18 3.16 -2.38 2.98
N ALA A 19 2.65 -2.67 4.17
CA ALA A 19 1.92 -3.90 4.46
C ALA A 19 0.61 -3.98 3.65
N GLU A 20 -0.15 -2.88 3.58
CA GLU A 20 -1.36 -2.82 2.76
C GLU A 20 -1.05 -3.00 1.26
N LEU A 21 0.03 -2.36 0.78
CA LEU A 21 0.48 -2.52 -0.61
C LEU A 21 0.83 -3.97 -0.94
N ALA A 22 1.49 -4.68 -0.01
CA ALA A 22 1.81 -6.09 -0.16
C ALA A 22 0.53 -6.95 -0.23
N GLN A 23 -0.41 -6.75 0.70
CA GLN A 23 -1.69 -7.47 0.73
C GLN A 23 -2.54 -7.26 -0.53
N VAL A 24 -2.63 -6.00 -1.01
CA VAL A 24 -3.34 -5.68 -2.25
C VAL A 24 -2.68 -6.37 -3.45
N SER A 25 -1.35 -6.40 -3.49
CA SER A 25 -0.60 -7.06 -4.57
C SER A 25 -0.83 -8.57 -4.58
N GLU A 26 -0.76 -9.22 -3.41
CA GLU A 26 -1.05 -10.65 -3.25
C GLU A 26 -2.48 -10.98 -3.71
N ARG A 27 -3.48 -10.23 -3.25
CA ARG A 27 -4.88 -10.44 -3.66
C ARG A 27 -5.09 -10.23 -5.16
N MET A 28 -4.34 -9.32 -5.77
CA MET A 28 -4.36 -9.15 -7.22
C MET A 28 -3.75 -10.34 -7.95
N ASP A 29 -2.66 -10.89 -7.42
CA ASP A 29 -2.02 -12.08 -7.99
C ASP A 29 -2.92 -13.32 -7.88
N ASP A 30 -3.64 -13.49 -6.77
CA ASP A 30 -4.67 -14.52 -6.61
C ASP A 30 -5.80 -14.41 -7.65
N LEU A 31 -6.28 -13.19 -7.89
CA LEU A 31 -7.29 -12.94 -8.92
C LEU A 31 -6.74 -13.19 -10.32
N ARG A 32 -5.45 -12.90 -10.55
CA ARG A 32 -4.79 -13.19 -11.83
C ARG A 32 -4.67 -14.69 -12.06
N ALA A 33 -4.29 -15.46 -11.04
CA ALA A 33 -4.23 -16.92 -11.12
C ALA A 33 -5.59 -17.57 -11.44
N GLN A 34 -6.69 -16.84 -11.20
CA GLN A 34 -8.06 -17.26 -11.51
C GLN A 34 -8.62 -16.64 -12.80
N ASP A 35 -7.80 -15.97 -13.63
CA ASP A 35 -8.22 -15.21 -14.82
C ASP A 35 -9.24 -14.08 -14.56
N LYS A 36 -9.35 -13.61 -13.32
CA LYS A 36 -10.31 -12.57 -12.88
C LYS A 36 -9.80 -11.14 -13.07
N VAL A 37 -8.82 -10.92 -13.94
CA VAL A 37 -8.18 -9.60 -14.16
C VAL A 37 -9.11 -8.53 -14.75
N LYS A 38 -10.23 -8.92 -15.37
CA LYS A 38 -11.20 -7.98 -15.96
C LYS A 38 -12.31 -7.56 -15.00
N THR A 39 -12.37 -8.15 -13.81
CA THR A 39 -13.44 -7.90 -12.83
C THR A 39 -13.37 -6.49 -12.25
N ALA A 40 -14.50 -5.98 -11.76
CA ALA A 40 -14.57 -4.71 -11.05
C ALA A 40 -13.63 -4.69 -9.83
N THR A 41 -13.60 -5.79 -9.08
CA THR A 41 -12.72 -5.95 -7.92
C THR A 41 -11.24 -5.82 -8.29
N TYR A 42 -10.78 -6.46 -9.37
CA TYR A 42 -9.39 -6.32 -9.80
C TYR A 42 -9.05 -4.87 -10.18
N ARG A 43 -9.95 -4.17 -10.86
CA ARG A 43 -9.77 -2.75 -11.22
C ARG A 43 -9.70 -1.84 -9.99
N GLN A 44 -10.54 -2.10 -8.99
CA GLN A 44 -10.52 -1.37 -7.71
C GLN A 44 -9.20 -1.59 -6.96
N LEU A 45 -8.75 -2.85 -6.85
CA LEU A 45 -7.46 -3.17 -6.24
C LEU A 45 -6.29 -2.57 -7.01
N PHE A 46 -6.35 -2.56 -8.34
CA PHE A 46 -5.33 -1.91 -9.17
C PHE A 46 -5.23 -0.41 -8.89
N ALA A 47 -6.38 0.29 -8.77
CA ALA A 47 -6.41 1.70 -8.42
C ALA A 47 -5.85 1.94 -7.01
N ALA A 48 -6.26 1.13 -6.02
CA ALA A 48 -5.71 1.20 -4.66
C ALA A 48 -4.19 1.00 -4.64
N ARG A 49 -3.68 0.02 -5.40
CA ARG A 49 -2.25 -0.25 -5.53
C ARG A 49 -1.46 0.94 -6.10
N ILE A 50 -2.02 1.66 -7.07
CA ILE A 50 -1.38 2.87 -7.62
C ILE A 50 -1.27 3.94 -6.53
N THR A 51 -2.36 4.19 -5.81
CA THR A 51 -2.37 5.18 -4.72
C THR A 51 -1.37 4.82 -3.63
N LEU A 52 -1.34 3.55 -3.20
CA LEU A 52 -0.39 3.07 -2.18
C LEU A 52 1.06 3.21 -2.62
N LYS A 53 1.38 2.91 -3.89
CA LYS A 53 2.71 3.15 -4.46
C LYS A 53 3.10 4.62 -4.48
N ASP A 54 2.16 5.52 -4.79
CA ASP A 54 2.42 6.96 -4.75
C ASP A 54 2.70 7.46 -3.33
N ILE A 55 1.93 6.96 -2.35
CA ILE A 55 2.14 7.31 -0.93
C ILE A 55 3.51 6.79 -0.45
N ASP A 56 3.84 5.52 -0.70
CA ASP A 56 5.13 4.93 -0.31
C ASP A 56 6.32 5.66 -0.94
N ARG A 57 6.21 6.06 -2.22
CA ARG A 57 7.20 6.91 -2.89
C ARG A 57 7.39 8.24 -2.14
N ARG A 58 6.30 8.92 -1.80
CA ARG A 58 6.35 10.21 -1.09
C ARG A 58 6.88 10.10 0.34
N LEU A 59 6.66 8.98 1.02
CA LEU A 59 7.24 8.66 2.32
C LEU A 59 8.76 8.46 2.20
N THR A 60 9.17 7.65 1.22
CA THR A 60 10.58 7.37 0.94
C THR A 60 11.36 8.66 0.61
N GLU A 61 10.77 9.56 -0.17
CA GLU A 61 11.34 10.90 -0.47
C GLU A 61 11.57 11.77 0.78
N ARG A 62 10.94 11.44 1.90
CA ARG A 62 11.10 12.11 3.20
C ARG A 62 11.93 11.30 4.20
N GLY A 63 12.49 10.17 3.79
CA GLY A 63 13.31 9.30 4.63
C GLY A 63 12.53 8.39 5.58
N LEU A 64 11.23 8.18 5.32
CA LEU A 64 10.35 7.26 6.04
C LEU A 64 10.16 5.95 5.28
#